data_AF-A0A0B2QU05-F1
#
_entry.id   AF-A0A0B2QU05-F1
#
_cell.length_a   1.000
_cell.length_b   1.000
_cell.length_c   1.000
_cell.angle_alpha   90.00
_cell.angle_beta   90.00
_cell.angle_gamma   90.00
#
_symmetry.space_group_name_H-M   'P 1'
#
loop_
_entity.id
_entity.type
_entity.pdbx_description
1 polymer ?
#
loop_
_entity_poly.entity_id
_entity_poly.type
_entity_poly.pdbx_seq_one_letter_code
_entity_poly.pdbx_strand_id
1 'polypeptide(L)'
;KNINQSLGLCNGTRLIATKMGSYLLKAKVIFGSNIGEKMFNPRLTLIPSDPRILFQSQHKQFPIVVSLAMTINKSQGYALK
;
A
#
# COMPACT_ATOMS: atom_id res chain seq x y z
N LYS A 1 1.67 -1.29 -9.31
CA LYS A 1 2.59 -2.44 -9.14
C LYS A 1 2.23 -3.10 -7.80
N ASN A 2 1.81 -4.35 -7.79
CA ASN A 2 1.47 -5.07 -6.54
C ASN A 2 2.77 -5.43 -5.79
N ILE A 3 2.73 -5.38 -4.46
CA ILE A 3 3.92 -5.63 -3.62
C ILE A 3 4.20 -7.13 -3.57
N ASN A 4 3.16 -7.92 -3.32
CA ASN A 4 3.25 -9.38 -3.29
C ASN A 4 1.86 -9.99 -3.51
N GLN A 5 1.62 -10.60 -4.67
CA GLN A 5 0.31 -11.17 -5.01
C GLN A 5 0.03 -12.49 -4.30
N SER A 6 1.04 -13.33 -4.07
CA SER A 6 0.85 -14.62 -3.39
C SER A 6 0.47 -14.45 -1.92
N LEU A 7 0.92 -13.35 -1.30
CA LEU A 7 0.56 -12.94 0.05
C LEU A 7 -0.67 -12.01 0.10
N GLY A 8 -1.41 -11.84 -1.00
CA GLY A 8 -2.60 -10.99 -1.02
C GLY A 8 -2.32 -9.49 -0.82
N LEU A 9 -1.07 -9.03 -0.93
CA LEU A 9 -0.67 -7.61 -0.87
C LEU A 9 -0.80 -6.97 -2.25
N CYS A 10 -2.05 -6.85 -2.69
CA CYS A 10 -2.46 -6.23 -3.94
C CYS A 10 -3.11 -4.88 -3.71
N ASN A 11 -3.25 -4.09 -4.78
CA ASN A 11 -4.05 -2.86 -4.73
C ASN A 11 -5.50 -3.20 -4.31
N GLY A 12 -5.99 -2.51 -3.27
CA GLY A 12 -7.34 -2.70 -2.72
C GLY A 12 -7.40 -3.59 -1.47
N THR A 13 -6.32 -4.29 -1.12
CA THR A 13 -6.22 -5.01 0.16
C THR A 13 -6.25 -4.01 1.30
N ARG A 14 -7.20 -4.17 2.22
CA ARG A 14 -7.29 -3.29 3.40
C ARG A 14 -6.60 -3.96 4.58
N LEU A 15 -5.81 -3.15 5.27
CA LEU A 15 -4.98 -3.57 6.37
C LEU A 15 -5.28 -2.69 7.59
N ILE A 16 -5.28 -3.29 8.78
CA ILE A 16 -5.19 -2.55 10.04
C ILE A 16 -3.74 -2.57 10.51
N ALA A 17 -3.15 -1.39 10.67
CA ALA A 17 -1.81 -1.25 11.24
C ALA A 17 -1.82 -1.68 12.71
N THR A 18 -0.96 -2.64 13.07
CA THR A 18 -0.84 -3.15 14.44
C THR A 18 0.40 -2.61 15.15
N LYS A 19 1.48 -2.35 14.40
CA LYS A 19 2.69 -1.70 14.92
C LYS A 19 3.42 -0.97 13.81
N MET A 20 3.82 0.27 14.06
CA MET A 20 4.66 1.06 13.16
C MET A 20 6.09 1.10 13.70
N GLY A 21 7.05 0.64 12.90
CA GLY A 21 8.47 0.80 13.15
C GLY A 21 9.11 1.76 12.14
N SER A 22 10.37 2.11 12.36
CA SER A 22 11.11 3.02 11.48
C SER A 22 11.24 2.50 10.04
N TYR A 23 11.38 1.17 9.88
CA TYR A 23 11.61 0.54 8.58
C TYR A 23 10.51 -0.43 8.13
N LEU A 24 9.73 -0.95 9.08
CA LEU A 24 8.72 -1.98 8.86
C LEU A 24 7.40 -1.56 9.50
N LEU A 25 6.32 -1.72 8.75
CA LEU A 25 4.95 -1.60 9.24
C LEU A 25 4.37 -3.02 9.40
N LYS A 26 3.96 -3.37 10.62
CA LYS A 26 3.17 -4.57 10.88
C LYS A 26 1.70 -4.24 10.72
N ALA A 27 1.00 -5.05 9.94
CA ALA A 27 -0.43 -4.89 9.73
C ALA A 27 -1.13 -6.26 9.66
N LYS A 28 -2.44 -6.26 9.87
CA LYS A 28 -3.30 -7.43 9.72
C LYS A 28 -4.26 -7.20 8.56
N VAL A 29 -4.43 -8.19 7.69
CA VAL A 29 -5.39 -8.11 6.59
C VAL A 29 -6.81 -8.19 7.14
N ILE A 30 -7.64 -7.21 6.76
CA ILE A 30 -9.07 -7.19 7.11
C ILE A 30 -9.96 -7.37 5.89
N PHE A 31 -9.43 -7.15 4.68
CA PHE A 31 -10.18 -7.28 3.44
C PHE A 31 -9.26 -7.70 2.30
N GLY A 32 -9.67 -8.71 1.52
CA GLY A 32 -8.89 -9.30 0.44
C GLY A 32 -8.88 -10.83 0.53
N SER A 33 -7.96 -11.48 -0.18
CA SER A 33 -7.87 -12.95 -0.24
C SER A 33 -7.36 -13.59 1.07
N ASN A 34 -6.53 -12.86 1.83
CA ASN A 34 -5.77 -13.41 2.96
C ASN A 34 -6.22 -12.82 4.31
N ILE A 35 -7.53 -12.72 4.54
CA ILE A 35 -8.10 -12.11 5.76
C ILE A 35 -7.54 -12.80 7.01
N GLY A 36 -7.10 -12.00 7.98
CA GLY A 36 -6.55 -12.50 9.24
C GLY A 36 -5.03 -12.64 9.25
N GLU A 37 -4.37 -12.70 8.10
CA GLU A 37 -2.92 -12.84 8.03
C GLU A 37 -2.19 -11.59 8.54
N LYS A 38 -1.03 -11.82 9.17
CA LYS A 38 -0.10 -10.77 9.60
C LYS A 38 0.88 -10.50 8.47
N MET A 39 0.95 -9.24 8.07
CA MET A 39 1.78 -8.76 6.96
C MET A 39 2.81 -7.75 7.46
N PHE A 40 3.95 -7.72 6.77
CA PHE A 40 5.03 -6.77 7.01
C PHE A 40 5.26 -5.94 5.74
N ASN A 41 4.99 -4.64 5.82
CA ASN A 41 5.20 -3.73 4.71
C ASN A 41 6.51 -2.94 4.94
N PRO A 42 7.56 -3.16 4.13
CA PRO A 42 8.76 -2.33 4.15
C PRO A 42 8.50 -0.99 3.45
N ARG A 43 9.37 0.00 3.69
CA ARG A 43 9.40 1.21 2.87
C ARG A 43 9.93 0.90 1.48
N LEU A 44 9.24 1.37 0.45
CA LEU A 44 9.66 1.28 -0.94
C LEU A 44 10.20 2.63 -1.41
N THR A 45 11.26 2.60 -2.20
CA THR A 45 11.76 3.77 -2.92
C THR A 45 11.00 3.91 -4.24
N LEU A 46 10.39 5.07 -4.43
CA LEU A 46 9.69 5.45 -5.66
C LEU A 46 10.50 6.54 -6.35
N ILE A 47 10.84 6.28 -7.61
CA ILE A 47 11.56 7.21 -8.47
C ILE A 47 10.62 7.53 -9.64
N PRO A 48 10.19 8.79 -9.82
CA PRO A 48 9.45 9.21 -11.00
C PRO A 48 10.27 8.93 -12.25
N SER A 49 9.67 8.28 -13.24
CA SER A 49 10.35 7.92 -14.50
C SER A 49 10.05 8.89 -15.64
N ASP A 50 9.46 10.06 -15.37
CA ASP A 50 9.09 11.01 -16.42
C ASP A 50 10.35 11.74 -16.95
N PRO A 51 10.67 11.59 -18.26
CA PRO A 51 11.87 12.16 -18.86
C PRO A 51 11.86 13.70 -18.91
N ARG A 52 10.71 14.35 -18.66
CA ARG A 52 10.61 15.82 -18.61
C ARG A 52 11.03 16.41 -17.27
N ILE A 53 11.25 15.58 -16.25
CA ILE A 53 11.64 16.06 -14.93
C ILE A 53 13.16 16.27 -14.91
N LEU A 54 13.58 17.53 -14.73
CA LEU A 54 15.00 17.94 -14.72
C LEU A 54 15.78 17.44 -13.50
N PHE A 55 15.11 16.97 -12.45
CA PHE A 55 15.72 16.39 -11.25
C PHE A 55 14.96 15.13 -10.82
N GLN A 56 15.68 14.01 -10.64
CA GLN A 56 15.06 12.78 -10.17
C GLN A 56 14.82 12.85 -8.65
N SER A 57 13.60 13.15 -8.25
CA SER A 57 13.20 13.03 -6.84
C SER A 57 13.09 11.55 -6.44
N GLN A 58 13.57 11.18 -5.25
CA GLN A 58 13.37 9.84 -4.71
C GLN A 58 12.54 9.91 -3.44
N HIS A 59 11.46 9.12 -3.38
CA HIS A 59 10.55 9.09 -2.24
C HIS A 59 10.61 7.72 -1.58
N LYS A 60 11.07 7.64 -0.33
CA LYS A 60 11.07 6.40 0.46
C LYS A 60 9.89 6.39 1.42
N GLN A 61 8.84 5.65 1.07
CA GLN A 61 7.60 5.63 1.83
C GLN A 61 7.05 4.21 2.01
N PHE A 62 6.22 4.01 3.04
CA PHE A 62 5.43 2.79 3.12
C PHE A 62 4.38 2.80 2.00
N PRO A 63 4.19 1.70 1.25
CA PRO A 63 3.21 1.62 0.18
C PRO A 63 1.81 1.37 0.74
N ILE A 64 1.29 2.35 1.50
CA ILE A 64 -0.04 2.34 2.12
C ILE A 64 -0.72 3.69 1.95
N VAL A 65 -2.05 3.71 2.01
CA VAL A 65 -2.87 4.93 2.03
C VAL A 65 -3.94 4.77 3.09
N VAL A 66 -4.22 5.83 3.86
CA VAL A 66 -5.30 5.82 4.86
C VAL A 66 -6.64 5.69 4.14
N SER A 67 -7.47 4.71 4.52
CA SER A 67 -8.69 4.34 3.81
C SER A 67 -9.97 4.55 4.63
N LEU A 68 -10.08 5.65 5.37
CA LEU A 68 -11.33 6.05 6.02
C LEU A 68 -12.28 6.74 5.02
N ALA A 69 -11.74 7.69 4.26
CA ALA A 69 -12.42 8.35 3.15
C ALA A 69 -11.45 8.34 1.95
N MET A 70 -11.92 7.87 0.80
CA MET A 70 -11.13 7.78 -0.43
C MET A 70 -11.74 8.70 -1.48
N THR A 71 -10.91 9.33 -2.31
CA THR A 71 -11.38 10.08 -3.48
C THR A 71 -12.05 9.14 -4.49
N ILE A 72 -13.03 9.63 -5.25
CA ILE A 72 -13.78 8.84 -6.25
C ILE A 72 -12.86 8.02 -7.18
N ASN A 73 -11.82 8.64 -7.74
CA ASN A 73 -10.89 7.95 -8.64
C ASN A 73 -10.10 6.81 -7.97
N LYS A 74 -9.96 6.84 -6.65
CA LYS A 74 -9.28 5.79 -5.88
C LYS A 74 -10.22 4.65 -5.49
N SER A 75 -11.52 4.91 -5.37
CA SER A 75 -12.53 3.89 -5.05
C SER A 75 -13.11 3.19 -6.28
N GLN A 76 -12.92 3.75 -7.48
CA GLN A 76 -13.35 3.10 -8.72
C GLN A 76 -12.79 1.67 -8.83
N GLY A 77 -13.65 0.70 -9.12
CA GLY A 77 -13.30 -0.72 -9.23
C GLY A 77 -13.21 -1.49 -7.90
N TYR A 78 -13.46 -0.83 -6.76
CA TYR A 78 -13.48 -1.46 -5.44
C TYR A 78 -14.83 -1.27 -4.76
N ALA A 79 -15.46 -2.38 -4.34
CA ALA A 79 -16.67 -2.32 -3.54
C ALA A 79 -16.34 -2.22 -2.05
N LEU A 80 -17.07 -1.35 -1.34
CA LEU A 80 -17.22 -1.40 0.11
C LEU A 80 -18.24 -2.51 0.39
N LYS A 81 -17.80 -3.61 1.00
CA LYS A 81 -18.69 -4.68 1.46
C LYS A 81 -18.72 -4.67 2.98
#